data_AF-A0A1W9WNZ3-F1
#
_entry.id   AF-A0A1W9WNZ3-F1
#
_cell.length_a   1.000
_cell.length_b   1.000
_cell.length_c   1.000
_cell.angle_alpha   90.00
_cell.angle_beta   90.00
_cell.angle_gamma   90.00
#
_symmetry.space_group_name_H-M   'P 1'
#
loop_
_entity.id
_entity.type
_entity.pdbx_description
1 polymer ?
#
loop_
_entity_poly.entity_id
_entity_poly.type
_entity_poly.pdbx_seq_one_letter_code
_entity_poly.pdbx_strand_id
1 'polypeptide(L)'
;MDLEADSMFHYQEKVCLLQFSTPSINILVDPLAVKDLSPLAPIFKSSEILKIFHGSDYDIRSLYRDFEIEVNALFDTQIAARFLGLRDIGLASLLKGKLNIALKKKYQKKDWSQRPLPSPMLEYAVHDTAYLLSLKRILMAELQKTNRLSFVEEECQLQTTVRSPIPGNEPLFLKFNGAGRLDRRSLAVLESLLQLRDRLAKDRDLPLFKVVGNSQVMALAKRKPVRNAEKI
;
A
#
# COMPACT_ATOMS: atom_id res chain seq x y z
N MET A 1 -11.63 -5.34 -4.76
CA MET A 1 -10.33 -5.46 -5.44
C MET A 1 -9.29 -5.15 -4.39
N ASP A 2 -8.16 -5.84 -4.50
CA ASP A 2 -6.97 -5.62 -3.69
C ASP A 2 -5.76 -5.90 -4.59
N LEU A 3 -4.55 -5.62 -4.09
CA LEU A 3 -3.31 -6.06 -4.72
C LEU A 3 -2.26 -6.49 -3.71
N GLU A 4 -1.30 -7.27 -4.18
CA GLU A 4 -0.11 -7.62 -3.39
C GLU A 4 1.15 -7.18 -4.14
N ALA A 5 2.10 -6.63 -3.40
CA ALA A 5 3.36 -6.12 -3.94
C ALA A 5 4.57 -6.69 -3.17
N ASP A 6 5.76 -6.48 -3.71
CA ASP A 6 7.02 -7.00 -3.17
C ASP A 6 7.88 -5.93 -2.48
N SER A 7 7.27 -4.87 -1.98
CA SER A 7 7.92 -3.71 -1.35
C SER A 7 8.85 -4.05 -0.16
N MET A 8 8.68 -5.22 0.44
CA MET A 8 9.56 -5.74 1.49
C MET A 8 10.80 -6.47 0.97
N PHE A 9 10.92 -6.68 -0.35
CA PHE A 9 11.91 -7.54 -0.98
C PHE A 9 12.77 -6.84 -2.01
N HIS A 10 12.23 -5.90 -2.80
CA HIS A 10 12.94 -5.20 -3.86
C HIS A 10 13.01 -3.68 -3.65
N TYR A 11 13.97 -3.01 -4.31
CA TYR A 11 14.10 -1.55 -4.25
C TYR A 11 12.98 -0.88 -5.05
N GLN A 12 12.79 -1.34 -6.29
CA GLN A 12 11.69 -0.93 -7.13
C GLN A 12 10.54 -1.91 -6.91
N GLU A 13 9.63 -1.53 -6.01
CA GLU A 13 8.42 -2.30 -5.76
C GLU A 13 7.56 -2.42 -7.02
N LYS A 14 6.93 -3.57 -7.18
CA LYS A 14 5.98 -3.85 -8.26
C LYS A 14 4.79 -4.63 -7.75
N VAL A 15 3.64 -4.42 -8.39
CA VAL A 15 2.46 -5.23 -8.17
C VAL A 15 2.73 -6.66 -8.66
N CYS A 16 2.54 -7.62 -7.76
CA CYS A 16 2.82 -9.03 -7.95
C CYS A 16 1.55 -9.88 -8.05
N LEU A 17 0.40 -9.38 -7.60
CA LEU A 17 -0.89 -10.07 -7.73
C LEU A 17 -2.01 -9.02 -7.71
N LEU A 18 -3.03 -9.20 -8.56
CA LEU A 18 -4.27 -8.44 -8.50
C LEU A 18 -5.42 -9.38 -8.13
N GLN A 19 -6.26 -8.97 -7.19
CA GLN A 19 -7.41 -9.77 -6.75
C GLN A 19 -8.73 -9.08 -7.06
N PHE A 20 -9.66 -9.81 -7.65
CA PHE A 20 -11.00 -9.35 -7.95
C PHE A 20 -12.05 -10.30 -7.42
N SER A 21 -13.11 -9.74 -6.88
CA SER A 21 -14.33 -10.49 -6.54
C SER A 21 -15.51 -9.80 -7.18
N THR A 22 -16.31 -10.59 -7.88
CA THR A 22 -17.64 -10.23 -8.35
C THR A 22 -18.67 -10.95 -7.50
N PRO A 23 -19.98 -10.71 -7.69
CA PRO A 23 -21.02 -11.51 -7.03
C PRO A 23 -20.96 -13.01 -7.33
N SER A 24 -20.34 -13.41 -8.44
CA SER A 24 -20.34 -14.80 -8.92
C SER A 24 -18.99 -15.50 -8.86
N ILE A 25 -17.87 -14.77 -9.00
CA ILE A 25 -16.54 -15.36 -9.14
C ILE A 25 -15.46 -14.55 -8.43
N ASN A 26 -14.42 -15.25 -7.98
CA ASN A 26 -13.16 -14.67 -7.52
C ASN A 26 -12.09 -14.91 -8.59
N ILE A 27 -11.28 -13.90 -8.88
CA ILE A 27 -10.28 -13.90 -9.94
C ILE A 27 -8.97 -13.42 -9.33
N LEU A 28 -7.91 -14.19 -9.56
CA LEU A 28 -6.54 -13.79 -9.27
C LEU A 28 -5.83 -13.60 -10.60
N VAL A 29 -5.24 -12.43 -10.82
CA VAL A 29 -4.47 -12.12 -12.03
C VAL A 29 -3.00 -12.00 -11.64
N ASP A 30 -2.16 -12.74 -12.35
CA ASP A 30 -0.71 -12.66 -12.22
C ASP A 30 -0.13 -11.60 -13.18
N PRO A 31 0.14 -10.36 -12.72
CA PRO A 31 0.69 -9.30 -13.55
C PRO A 31 2.12 -9.59 -14.02
N LEU A 32 2.85 -10.52 -13.39
CA LEU A 32 4.21 -10.88 -13.79
C LEU A 32 4.21 -11.82 -14.99
N ALA A 33 3.13 -12.59 -15.17
CA ALA A 33 2.97 -13.51 -16.31
C ALA A 33 2.18 -12.89 -17.47
N VAL A 34 1.26 -11.95 -17.17
CA VAL A 34 0.42 -11.28 -18.17
C VAL A 34 1.17 -10.11 -18.80
N LYS A 35 1.38 -10.15 -20.12
CA LYS A 35 2.15 -9.13 -20.85
C LYS A 35 1.43 -7.79 -21.03
N ASP A 36 0.10 -7.81 -21.04
CA ASP A 36 -0.72 -6.63 -21.29
C ASP A 36 -1.95 -6.64 -20.37
N LEU A 37 -2.02 -5.63 -19.49
CA LEU A 37 -3.14 -5.40 -18.58
C LEU A 37 -4.06 -4.26 -19.03
N SER A 38 -3.79 -3.66 -20.20
CA SER A 38 -4.64 -2.62 -20.80
C SER A 38 -6.12 -3.03 -20.94
N PRO A 39 -6.51 -4.31 -21.12
CA PRO A 39 -7.93 -4.69 -21.12
C PRO A 39 -8.67 -4.42 -19.81
N LEU A 40 -7.97 -4.24 -18.68
CA LEU A 40 -8.57 -3.86 -17.41
C LEU A 40 -8.89 -2.37 -17.34
N ALA A 41 -8.17 -1.51 -18.07
CA ALA A 41 -8.29 -0.06 -17.96
C ALA A 41 -9.73 0.47 -18.20
N PRO A 42 -10.50 -0.02 -19.20
CA PRO A 42 -11.89 0.41 -19.37
C PRO A 42 -12.79 0.09 -18.17
N ILE A 43 -12.56 -1.04 -17.49
CA ILE A 43 -13.33 -1.46 -16.31
C ILE A 43 -13.06 -0.51 -15.14
N PHE A 44 -11.79 -0.18 -14.91
CA PHE A 44 -11.39 0.72 -13.84
C PHE A 44 -11.79 2.18 -14.11
N LYS A 45 -11.72 2.63 -15.37
CA LYS A 45 -12.10 4.00 -15.77
C LYS A 45 -13.61 4.21 -15.83
N SER A 46 -14.42 3.16 -15.93
CA SER A 46 -15.89 3.27 -15.99
C SER A 46 -16.46 3.90 -14.71
N SER A 47 -17.37 4.87 -14.85
CA SER A 47 -18.19 5.41 -13.75
C SER A 47 -19.33 4.47 -13.34
N GLU A 48 -19.75 3.58 -14.25
CA GLU A 48 -20.88 2.67 -14.07
C GLU A 48 -20.51 1.43 -13.25
N ILE A 49 -19.22 1.10 -13.20
CA ILE A 49 -18.72 -0.06 -12.46
C ILE A 49 -18.11 0.46 -11.17
N LEU A 50 -18.76 0.25 -10.03
CA LEU A 50 -18.20 0.61 -8.72
C LEU A 50 -17.05 -0.34 -8.36
N LYS A 51 -15.87 0.22 -8.05
CA LYS A 51 -14.74 -0.54 -7.52
C LYS A 51 -14.70 -0.40 -6.00
N ILE A 52 -14.68 -1.55 -5.32
CA ILE A 52 -14.68 -1.61 -3.85
C ILE A 52 -13.30 -2.04 -3.38
N PHE A 53 -12.71 -1.26 -2.47
CA PHE A 53 -11.40 -1.50 -1.88
C PHE A 53 -11.46 -1.41 -0.34
N HIS A 54 -10.34 -1.73 0.31
CA HIS A 54 -10.12 -1.50 1.73
C HIS A 54 -8.76 -0.84 1.97
N GLY A 55 -8.71 0.46 2.22
CA GLY A 55 -7.43 1.17 2.42
C GLY A 55 -6.65 1.35 1.11
N SER A 56 -7.34 1.87 0.09
CA SER A 56 -6.94 1.93 -1.31
C SER A 56 -5.78 2.85 -1.67
N ASP A 57 -5.23 3.64 -0.75
CA ASP A 57 -4.23 4.67 -1.09
C ASP A 57 -3.00 4.11 -1.80
N TYR A 58 -2.46 3.01 -1.28
CA TYR A 58 -1.33 2.34 -1.90
C TYR A 58 -1.73 1.68 -3.22
N ASP A 59 -2.93 1.10 -3.29
CA ASP A 59 -3.39 0.36 -4.45
C ASP A 59 -3.60 1.28 -5.66
N ILE A 60 -4.24 2.42 -5.45
CA ILE A 60 -4.48 3.44 -6.49
C ILE A 60 -3.15 3.96 -7.05
N ARG A 61 -2.18 4.25 -6.17
CA ARG A 61 -0.83 4.69 -6.59
C ARG A 61 -0.11 3.61 -7.39
N SER A 62 -0.20 2.37 -6.95
CA SER A 62 0.48 1.24 -7.57
C SER A 62 -0.12 0.87 -8.93
N LEU A 63 -1.46 0.88 -9.06
CA LEU A 63 -2.15 0.67 -10.34
C LEU A 63 -1.74 1.71 -11.39
N TYR A 64 -1.64 2.97 -11.00
CA TYR A 64 -1.19 4.02 -11.91
C TYR A 64 0.31 3.89 -12.23
N ARG A 65 1.16 3.69 -11.22
CA ARG A 65 2.61 3.58 -11.40
C ARG A 65 3.01 2.43 -12.32
N ASP A 66 2.42 1.25 -12.13
CA ASP A 66 2.88 0.03 -12.80
C ASP A 66 2.13 -0.22 -14.11
N PHE A 67 0.88 0.27 -14.24
CA PHE A 67 0.00 -0.08 -15.36
C PHE A 67 -0.71 1.12 -16.00
N GLU A 68 -0.48 2.35 -15.53
CA GLU A 68 -1.18 3.56 -15.97
C GLU A 68 -2.72 3.44 -15.86
N ILE A 69 -3.21 2.59 -14.95
CA ILE A 69 -4.64 2.36 -14.75
C ILE A 69 -5.19 3.42 -13.79
N GLU A 70 -6.17 4.18 -14.29
CA GLU A 70 -6.95 5.13 -13.48
C GLU A 70 -8.24 4.47 -12.97
N VAL A 71 -8.58 4.71 -11.71
CA VAL A 71 -9.76 4.15 -11.06
C VAL A 71 -10.78 5.26 -10.83
N ASN A 72 -11.96 5.15 -11.44
CA ASN A 72 -13.12 6.00 -11.15
C ASN A 72 -14.13 5.26 -10.27
N ALA A 73 -15.19 5.89 -9.77
CA ALA A 73 -16.27 5.20 -9.02
C ALA A 73 -15.71 4.25 -7.94
N LEU A 74 -15.00 4.82 -6.97
CA LEU A 74 -14.36 4.09 -5.86
C LEU A 74 -15.26 4.09 -4.63
N PHE A 75 -15.31 2.97 -3.91
CA PHE A 75 -15.80 2.90 -2.54
C PHE A 75 -14.75 2.22 -1.66
N ASP A 76 -14.23 2.96 -0.68
CA ASP A 76 -13.24 2.44 0.26
C ASP A 76 -13.90 2.12 1.62
N THR A 77 -13.87 0.85 1.98
CA THR A 77 -14.46 0.35 3.23
C THR A 77 -13.71 0.83 4.49
N GLN A 78 -12.42 1.16 4.39
CA GLN A 78 -11.65 1.73 5.50
C GLN A 78 -12.02 3.21 5.72
N ILE A 79 -12.18 3.98 4.64
CA ILE A 79 -12.69 5.36 4.71
C ILE A 79 -14.09 5.37 5.34
N ALA A 80 -14.98 4.51 4.85
CA ALA A 80 -16.31 4.34 5.42
C ALA A 80 -16.28 4.02 6.93
N ALA A 81 -15.42 3.09 7.35
CA ALA A 81 -15.26 2.74 8.76
C ALA A 81 -14.77 3.92 9.62
N ARG A 82 -13.88 4.77 9.10
CA ARG A 82 -13.40 5.97 9.79
C ARG A 82 -14.53 6.98 10.00
N PHE A 83 -15.34 7.25 8.98
CA PHE A 83 -16.49 8.16 9.09
C PHE A 83 -17.61 7.62 9.98
N LEU A 84 -17.70 6.30 10.17
CA LEU A 84 -18.59 5.68 11.16
C LEU A 84 -18.03 5.74 12.60
N GLY A 85 -16.81 6.24 12.80
CA GLY A 85 -16.19 6.36 14.11
C GLY A 85 -15.72 5.02 14.70
N LEU A 86 -15.50 4.00 13.86
CA LEU A 86 -14.99 2.71 14.32
C LEU A 86 -13.53 2.84 14.76
N ARG A 87 -13.18 2.20 15.88
CA ARG A 87 -11.79 2.19 16.40
C ARG A 87 -10.89 1.25 15.61
N ASP A 88 -11.38 0.04 15.35
CA ASP A 88 -10.64 -0.99 14.62
C ASP A 88 -11.05 -1.00 13.15
N ILE A 89 -10.28 -0.29 12.33
CA ILE A 89 -10.61 -0.05 10.91
C ILE A 89 -9.92 -1.01 9.93
N GLY A 90 -9.09 -1.95 10.39
CA GLY A 90 -8.44 -2.91 9.51
C GLY A 90 -9.40 -3.99 9.00
N LEU A 91 -9.19 -4.49 7.78
CA LEU A 91 -10.10 -5.44 7.10
C LEU A 91 -10.48 -6.62 7.98
N ALA A 92 -9.50 -7.32 8.55
CA ALA A 92 -9.73 -8.46 9.44
C ALA A 92 -10.62 -8.10 10.65
N SER A 93 -10.43 -6.92 11.23
CA SER A 93 -11.23 -6.45 12.37
C SER A 93 -12.66 -6.12 11.94
N LEU A 94 -12.83 -5.46 10.79
CA LEU A 94 -14.15 -5.14 10.24
C LEU A 94 -14.92 -6.41 9.85
N LEU A 95 -14.29 -7.36 9.17
CA LEU A 95 -14.91 -8.63 8.81
C LEU A 95 -15.30 -9.42 10.06
N LYS A 96 -14.45 -9.42 11.10
CA LYS A 96 -14.78 -10.08 12.36
C LYS A 96 -15.94 -9.39 13.08
N GLY A 97 -15.92 -8.07 13.17
CA GLY A 97 -16.94 -7.29 13.88
C GLY A 97 -18.29 -7.20 13.17
N LYS A 98 -18.30 -7.11 11.84
CA LYS A 98 -19.52 -6.91 11.04
C LYS A 98 -20.10 -8.18 10.43
N LEU A 99 -19.25 -9.19 10.16
CA LEU A 99 -19.64 -10.42 9.46
C LEU A 99 -19.29 -11.70 10.24
N ASN A 100 -18.68 -11.58 11.43
CA ASN A 100 -18.17 -12.70 12.24
C ASN A 100 -17.15 -13.61 11.51
N ILE A 101 -16.49 -13.09 10.48
CA ILE A 101 -15.48 -13.81 9.69
C ILE A 101 -14.09 -13.54 10.27
N ALA A 102 -13.30 -14.59 10.52
CA ALA A 102 -11.94 -14.46 11.02
C ALA A 102 -10.92 -14.60 9.87
N LEU A 103 -10.24 -13.51 9.51
CA LEU A 103 -9.10 -13.55 8.58
C LEU A 103 -7.81 -13.92 9.30
N LYS A 104 -7.03 -14.82 8.68
CA LYS A 104 -5.69 -15.20 9.15
C LYS A 104 -4.66 -14.21 8.60
N LYS A 105 -4.10 -13.34 9.45
CA LYS A 105 -3.06 -12.34 9.07
C LYS A 105 -1.67 -12.96 8.85
N LYS A 106 -1.54 -13.99 8.01
CA LYS A 106 -0.30 -14.78 7.90
C LYS A 106 0.60 -14.38 6.72
N TYR A 107 0.03 -13.85 5.63
CA TYR A 107 0.75 -13.74 4.36
C TYR A 107 1.09 -12.31 3.90
N GLN A 108 0.58 -11.27 4.56
CA GLN A 108 0.85 -9.85 4.22
C GLN A 108 2.34 -9.46 4.12
N LYS A 109 3.25 -10.17 4.81
CA LYS A 109 4.71 -9.90 4.81
C LYS A 109 5.51 -10.93 4.01
N LYS A 110 4.84 -11.77 3.23
CA LYS A 110 5.51 -12.79 2.41
C LYS A 110 5.94 -12.22 1.08
N ASP A 111 6.87 -12.92 0.46
CA ASP A 111 7.33 -12.57 -0.88
C ASP A 111 6.27 -12.99 -1.90
N TRP A 112 5.57 -12.01 -2.46
CA TRP A 112 4.56 -12.22 -3.49
C TRP A 112 5.14 -12.30 -4.90
N SER A 113 6.44 -12.06 -5.08
CA SER A 113 7.13 -12.18 -6.37
C SER A 113 7.44 -13.64 -6.74
N GLN A 114 7.42 -14.55 -5.76
CA GLN A 114 7.75 -15.97 -5.98
C GLN A 114 6.75 -16.66 -6.91
N ARG A 115 7.22 -17.61 -7.72
CA ARG A 115 6.38 -18.43 -8.61
C ARG A 115 6.79 -19.91 -8.59
N PRO A 116 5.82 -20.86 -8.60
CA PRO A 116 4.37 -20.63 -8.45
C PRO A 116 3.99 -20.17 -7.02
N LEU A 117 2.86 -19.49 -6.87
CA LEU A 117 2.37 -19.11 -5.54
C LEU A 117 1.83 -20.35 -4.79
N PRO A 118 2.21 -20.56 -3.51
CA PRO A 118 1.65 -21.64 -2.70
C PRO A 118 0.13 -21.51 -2.52
N SER A 119 -0.62 -22.62 -2.53
CA SER A 119 -2.08 -22.62 -2.36
C SER A 119 -2.59 -21.80 -1.17
N PRO A 120 -1.95 -21.85 0.02
CA PRO A 120 -2.38 -21.02 1.15
C PRO A 120 -2.28 -19.50 0.92
N MET A 121 -1.39 -19.04 0.03
CA MET A 121 -1.30 -17.63 -0.37
C MET A 121 -2.41 -17.26 -1.34
N LEU A 122 -2.75 -18.15 -2.27
CA LEU A 122 -3.87 -17.95 -3.19
C LEU A 122 -5.20 -17.85 -2.42
N GLU A 123 -5.43 -18.75 -1.46
CA GLU A 123 -6.60 -18.71 -0.58
C GLU A 123 -6.68 -17.39 0.20
N TYR A 124 -5.55 -16.97 0.79
CA TYR A 124 -5.46 -15.70 1.51
C TYR A 124 -5.83 -14.52 0.60
N ALA A 125 -5.25 -14.44 -0.61
CA ALA A 125 -5.50 -13.37 -1.57
C ALA A 125 -6.99 -13.28 -1.99
N VAL A 126 -7.65 -14.43 -2.19
CA VAL A 126 -9.10 -14.44 -2.48
C VAL A 126 -9.90 -13.88 -1.30
N HIS A 127 -9.53 -14.20 -0.08
CA HIS A 127 -10.27 -13.77 1.11
C HIS A 127 -10.22 -12.26 1.36
N ASP A 128 -9.18 -11.57 0.89
CA ASP A 128 -9.08 -10.11 1.03
C ASP A 128 -10.14 -9.36 0.20
N THR A 129 -10.67 -9.99 -0.86
CA THR A 129 -11.67 -9.38 -1.73
C THR A 129 -13.07 -10.01 -1.65
N ALA A 130 -13.15 -11.30 -1.32
CA ALA A 130 -14.39 -12.08 -1.35
C ALA A 130 -15.54 -11.49 -0.50
N TYR A 131 -15.20 -10.81 0.59
CA TYR A 131 -16.18 -10.27 1.54
C TYR A 131 -16.41 -8.76 1.41
N LEU A 132 -15.70 -8.07 0.51
CA LEU A 132 -15.80 -6.61 0.37
C LEU A 132 -17.18 -6.15 -0.08
N LEU A 133 -17.86 -6.89 -0.97
CA LEU A 133 -19.23 -6.56 -1.40
C LEU A 133 -20.21 -6.59 -0.22
N SER A 134 -20.13 -7.64 0.60
CA SER A 134 -20.96 -7.80 1.80
C SER A 134 -20.64 -6.74 2.84
N LEU A 135 -19.35 -6.44 3.07
CA LEU A 135 -18.91 -5.41 3.99
C LEU A 135 -19.41 -4.03 3.55
N LYS A 136 -19.24 -3.68 2.27
CA LYS A 136 -19.74 -2.43 1.68
C LYS A 136 -21.23 -2.23 1.90
N ARG A 137 -22.04 -3.28 1.70
CA ARG A 137 -23.49 -3.21 1.93
C ARG A 137 -23.84 -2.84 3.37
N ILE A 138 -23.17 -3.43 4.35
CA ILE A 138 -23.37 -3.13 5.77
C ILE A 138 -22.95 -1.69 6.07
N LEU A 139 -21.75 -1.30 5.65
CA LEU A 139 -21.22 0.04 5.93
C LEU A 139 -22.07 1.14 5.28
N MET A 140 -22.55 0.95 4.06
CA MET A 140 -23.46 1.90 3.41
C MET A 140 -24.76 2.10 4.19
N ALA A 141 -25.38 1.03 4.66
CA ALA A 141 -26.62 1.14 5.43
C ALA A 141 -26.42 1.91 6.74
N GLU A 142 -25.25 1.76 7.39
CA GLU A 142 -24.89 2.53 8.58
C GLU A 142 -24.58 3.99 8.27
N LEU A 143 -23.89 4.27 7.15
CA LEU A 143 -23.58 5.63 6.68
C LEU A 143 -24.84 6.42 6.34
N GLN A 144 -25.84 5.77 5.74
CA GLN A 144 -27.14 6.37 5.46
C GLN A 144 -27.88 6.75 6.74
N LYS A 145 -27.90 5.86 7.74
CA LYS A 145 -28.52 6.14 9.05
C LYS A 145 -27.86 7.30 9.80
N THR A 146 -26.57 7.51 9.57
CA THR A 146 -25.79 8.59 10.20
C THR A 146 -25.71 9.85 9.33
N ASN A 147 -26.30 9.84 8.14
CA ASN A 147 -26.22 10.91 7.14
C ASN A 147 -24.78 11.33 6.80
N ARG A 148 -23.86 10.35 6.69
CA ARG A 148 -22.44 10.56 6.40
C ARG A 148 -21.98 9.97 5.07
N LEU A 149 -22.92 9.48 4.26
CA LEU A 149 -22.58 8.83 2.99
C LEU A 149 -21.87 9.79 2.03
N SER A 150 -22.34 11.03 1.91
CA SER A 150 -21.75 12.05 1.03
C SER A 150 -20.29 12.35 1.38
N PHE A 151 -19.93 12.37 2.66
CA PHE A 151 -18.54 12.59 3.09
C PHE A 151 -17.62 11.45 2.63
N VAL A 152 -18.12 10.22 2.68
CA VAL A 152 -17.37 9.05 2.20
C VAL A 152 -17.23 9.07 0.69
N GLU A 153 -18.29 9.46 -0.04
CA GLU A 153 -18.25 9.58 -1.49
C GLU A 153 -17.24 10.65 -1.94
N GLU A 154 -17.23 11.81 -1.29
CA GLU A 154 -16.26 12.88 -1.55
C GLU A 154 -14.82 12.41 -1.27
N GLU A 155 -14.56 11.80 -0.12
CA GLU A 155 -13.24 11.32 0.24
C GLU A 155 -12.78 10.19 -0.71
N CYS A 156 -13.66 9.27 -1.09
CA CYS A 156 -13.35 8.25 -2.09
C CYS A 156 -13.05 8.86 -3.45
N GLN A 157 -13.75 9.92 -3.85
CA GLN A 157 -13.45 10.64 -5.08
C GLN A 157 -12.06 11.28 -5.03
N LEU A 158 -11.68 11.94 -3.93
CA LEU A 158 -10.33 12.46 -3.75
C LEU A 158 -9.28 11.35 -3.80
N GLN A 159 -9.57 10.21 -3.18
CA GLN A 159 -8.71 9.03 -3.15
C GLN A 159 -8.40 8.50 -4.57
N THR A 160 -9.28 8.68 -5.56
CA THR A 160 -8.99 8.30 -6.96
C THR A 160 -7.87 9.12 -7.61
N THR A 161 -7.63 10.33 -7.10
CA THR A 161 -6.69 11.30 -7.68
C THR A 161 -5.28 11.17 -7.12
N VAL A 162 -5.07 10.33 -6.11
CA VAL A 162 -3.74 10.18 -5.50
C VAL A 162 -2.76 9.58 -6.50
N ARG A 163 -1.53 10.10 -6.50
CA ARG A 163 -0.44 9.65 -7.38
C ARG A 163 0.85 9.57 -6.60
N SER A 164 1.71 8.61 -6.93
CA SER A 164 3.06 8.55 -6.34
C SER A 164 3.79 9.87 -6.58
N PRO A 165 4.41 10.49 -5.56
CA PRO A 165 5.15 11.73 -5.75
C PRO A 165 6.29 11.48 -6.74
N ILE A 166 6.43 12.38 -7.71
CA ILE A 166 7.56 12.34 -8.64
C ILE A 166 8.83 12.64 -7.83
N PRO A 167 9.88 11.80 -7.92
CA PRO A 167 11.16 12.09 -7.28
C PRO A 167 11.70 13.42 -7.82
N GLY A 168 11.68 14.47 -6.98
CA GLY A 168 12.32 15.74 -7.28
C GLY A 168 13.79 15.76 -6.85
N ASN A 169 14.50 16.83 -7.19
CA ASN A 169 15.88 17.10 -6.73
C ASN A 169 15.95 17.62 -5.29
N GLU A 170 14.91 17.36 -4.49
CA GLU A 170 14.85 17.80 -3.10
C GLU A 170 15.77 16.93 -2.22
N PRO A 171 16.35 17.50 -1.14
CA PRO A 171 17.13 16.72 -0.19
C PRO A 171 16.32 15.57 0.43
N LEU A 172 16.89 14.38 0.49
CA LEU A 172 16.26 13.18 1.03
C LEU A 172 15.92 13.30 2.52
N PHE A 173 16.70 14.08 3.28
CA PHE A 173 16.45 14.26 4.71
C PHE A 173 15.09 14.92 5.02
N LEU A 174 14.47 15.64 4.08
CA LEU A 174 13.17 16.28 4.28
C LEU A 174 12.05 15.25 4.57
N LYS A 175 12.20 14.04 4.02
CA LYS A 175 11.26 12.93 4.20
C LYS A 175 11.69 11.98 5.32
N PHE A 176 12.78 12.28 6.02
CA PHE A 176 13.35 11.42 7.05
C PHE A 176 12.86 11.80 8.44
N ASN A 177 12.12 10.90 9.09
CA ASN A 177 11.57 11.13 10.44
C ASN A 177 12.68 11.48 11.44
N GLY A 178 12.51 12.63 12.11
CA GLY A 178 13.45 13.14 13.12
C GLY A 178 14.57 14.02 12.57
N ALA A 179 14.69 14.20 11.25
CA ALA A 179 15.69 15.09 10.65
C ALA A 179 15.59 16.53 11.16
N GLY A 180 14.37 17.04 11.39
CA GLY A 180 14.15 18.41 11.90
C GLY A 180 14.74 18.70 13.29
N ARG A 181 15.24 17.69 14.01
CA ARG A 181 15.92 17.86 15.31
C ARG A 181 17.45 17.96 15.20
N LEU A 182 18.00 17.84 13.99
CA LEU A 182 19.44 17.79 13.75
C LEU A 182 19.99 19.20 13.47
N ASP A 183 21.25 19.44 13.88
CA ASP A 183 22.00 20.62 13.48
C ASP A 183 22.42 20.54 12.01
N ARG A 184 22.80 21.69 11.42
CA ARG A 184 23.15 21.81 10.00
C ARG A 184 24.21 20.80 9.55
N ARG A 185 25.20 20.51 10.41
CA ARG A 185 26.27 19.56 10.07
C ARG A 185 25.77 18.12 10.09
N SER A 186 24.93 17.74 11.06
CA SER A 186 24.34 16.40 11.09
C SER A 186 23.32 16.19 9.96
N LEU A 187 22.62 17.24 9.53
CA LEU A 187 21.77 17.19 8.34
C LEU A 187 22.56 16.92 7.05
N ALA A 188 23.71 17.58 6.87
CA ALA A 188 24.57 17.33 5.70
C ALA A 188 25.13 15.89 5.69
N VAL A 189 25.49 15.37 6.87
CA VAL A 189 25.91 13.96 7.01
C VAL A 189 24.74 13.02 6.74
N LEU A 190 23.56 13.29 7.28
CA LEU A 190 22.36 12.51 7.04
C LEU A 190 22.03 12.44 5.54
N GLU A 191 22.08 13.57 4.83
CA GLU A 191 21.84 13.61 3.39
C GLU A 191 22.81 12.70 2.63
N SER A 192 24.10 12.81 2.92
CA SER A 192 25.14 11.99 2.28
C SER A 192 24.91 10.50 2.55
N LEU A 193 24.53 10.14 3.78
CA LEU A 193 24.20 8.75 4.16
C LEU A 193 22.95 8.25 3.44
N LEU A 194 21.93 9.09 3.29
CA LEU A 194 20.69 8.72 2.60
C LEU A 194 20.94 8.50 1.10
N GLN A 195 21.73 9.36 0.46
CA GLN A 195 22.12 9.21 -0.94
C GLN A 195 22.95 7.94 -1.17
N LEU A 196 23.89 7.65 -0.26
CA LEU A 196 24.65 6.40 -0.32
C LEU A 196 23.74 5.18 -0.14
N ARG A 197 22.84 5.23 0.85
CA ARG A 197 21.89 4.14 1.11
C ARG A 197 20.99 3.89 -0.09
N ASP A 198 20.48 4.95 -0.71
CA ASP A 198 19.63 4.88 -1.91
C ASP A 198 20.38 4.23 -3.08
N ARG A 199 21.61 4.67 -3.36
CA ARG A 199 22.45 4.07 -4.40
C ARG A 199 22.70 2.58 -4.15
N LEU A 200 23.10 2.21 -2.94
CA LEU A 200 23.37 0.81 -2.58
C LEU A 200 22.10 -0.06 -2.63
N ALA A 201 20.96 0.52 -2.26
CA ALA A 201 19.66 -0.14 -2.33
C ALA A 201 19.27 -0.42 -3.78
N LYS A 202 19.44 0.56 -4.66
CA LYS A 202 19.24 0.42 -6.10
C LYS A 202 20.17 -0.60 -6.73
N ASP A 203 21.47 -0.53 -6.43
CA ASP A 203 22.49 -1.42 -7.01
C ASP A 203 22.28 -2.88 -6.61
N ARG A 204 21.73 -3.12 -5.41
CA ARG A 204 21.50 -4.46 -4.87
C ARG A 204 20.06 -4.94 -5.00
N ASP A 205 19.19 -4.10 -5.56
CA ASP A 205 17.73 -4.28 -5.59
C ASP A 205 17.14 -4.69 -4.24
N LEU A 206 17.45 -3.91 -3.20
CA LEU A 206 16.98 -4.13 -1.83
C LEU A 206 16.19 -2.92 -1.31
N PRO A 207 15.15 -3.12 -0.50
CA PRO A 207 14.52 -2.04 0.24
C PRO A 207 15.52 -1.29 1.10
N LEU A 208 15.37 0.04 1.20
CA LEU A 208 16.28 0.92 1.93
C LEU A 208 16.60 0.43 3.35
N PHE A 209 15.60 -0.10 4.07
CA PHE A 209 15.76 -0.57 5.44
C PHE A 209 16.58 -1.86 5.57
N LYS A 210 16.70 -2.67 4.49
CA LYS A 210 17.56 -3.86 4.45
C LYS A 210 19.03 -3.51 4.19
N VAL A 211 19.31 -2.34 3.62
CA VAL A 211 20.69 -1.82 3.46
C VAL A 211 21.19 -1.28 4.79
N VAL A 212 20.52 -0.25 5.33
CA VAL A 212 20.78 0.27 6.68
C VAL A 212 19.46 0.79 7.26
N GLY A 213 19.08 0.30 8.44
CA GLY A 213 17.86 0.72 9.12
C GLY A 213 17.87 2.20 9.55
N ASN A 214 16.67 2.78 9.69
CA ASN A 214 16.53 4.21 9.96
C ASN A 214 17.17 4.63 11.30
N SER A 215 17.11 3.79 12.33
CA SER A 215 17.75 4.09 13.62
C SER A 215 19.28 4.14 13.50
N GLN A 216 19.88 3.24 12.72
CA GLN A 216 21.32 3.21 12.48
C GLN A 216 21.77 4.41 11.64
N VAL A 217 21.04 4.77 10.58
CA VAL A 217 21.33 5.98 9.79
C VAL A 217 21.29 7.23 10.67
N MET A 218 20.27 7.36 11.52
CA MET A 218 20.14 8.47 12.46
C MET A 218 21.28 8.50 13.49
N ALA A 219 21.70 7.34 14.00
CA ALA A 219 22.80 7.24 14.96
C ALA A 219 24.14 7.66 14.31
N LEU A 220 24.40 7.20 13.09
CA LEU A 220 25.57 7.58 12.29
C LEU A 220 25.61 9.09 12.03
N ALA A 221 24.49 9.68 11.61
CA ALA A 221 24.40 11.11 11.33
C ALA A 221 24.71 11.97 12.57
N LYS A 222 24.32 11.51 13.76
CA LYS A 222 24.58 12.21 15.04
C LYS A 222 26.00 12.01 15.55
N ARG A 223 26.47 10.76 15.61
CA ARG A 223 27.76 10.40 16.21
C ARG A 223 28.96 10.77 15.33
N LYS A 224 28.79 10.74 14.00
CA LYS A 224 29.84 11.06 13.01
C LYS A 224 31.15 10.28 13.30
N PRO A 225 31.09 8.95 13.47
CA PRO A 225 32.25 8.15 13.86
C PRO A 225 33.33 8.23 12.77
N VAL A 226 34.59 8.35 13.19
CA VAL A 226 35.75 8.44 12.28
C VAL A 226 36.56 7.14 12.21
N ARG A 227 36.17 6.11 13.00
CA ARG A 227 36.83 4.80 13.07
C ARG A 227 35.81 3.67 13.17
N ASN A 228 36.16 2.51 12.61
CA ASN A 228 35.30 1.32 12.59
C ASN A 228 35.00 0.71 13.97
N ALA A 229 35.75 1.08 15.02
CA ALA A 229 35.67 0.45 16.34
C ALA A 229 34.59 1.03 17.28
N GLU A 230 33.93 2.12 16.89
CA GLU A 230 32.84 2.70 17.67
C GLU A 230 31.57 1.89 17.40
N LYS A 231 31.24 0.92 18.28
CA LYS A 231 30.00 0.15 18.20
C LYS A 231 28.80 1.12 18.13
N ILE A 232 28.05 1.04 17.02
CA ILE A 232 26.86 1.86 16.74
C ILE A 232 25.65 1.26 17.43
#